data_AF-A0AAE3HJG2-F1
#
_entry.id   AF-A0AAE3HJG2-F1
#
_cell.length_a   1.000
_cell.length_b   1.000
_cell.length_c   1.000
_cell.angle_alpha   90.00
_cell.angle_beta   90.00
_cell.angle_gamma   90.00
#
_symmetry.space_group_name_H-M   'P 1'
#
loop_
_entity.id
_entity.type
_entity.pdbx_description
1 polymer ?
#
loop_
_entity_poly.entity_id
_entity_poly.type
_entity_poly.pdbx_seq_one_letter_code
_entity_poly.pdbx_strand_id
1 'polypeptide(L)'
;MPLKMALSPTDFIALAALLVAVLSTIYSRGARNAAKRANEISTRESRRPLRLQVFQAMHHFSHYCSTYWTLYHMGEVRRSRKLAARIDTFKWEIEQHGHLEMPDVEDKAKQFVQNAWKMQRLVDRIDGEKNNSHDRQYSTAEENIEALVDWFAEENRELKSLFQPYLSAA
;
A
#
# COMPACT_ATOMS: atom_id res chain seq x y z
N MET A 1 70.81 27.73 21.12
CA MET A 1 69.73 28.70 20.87
C MET A 1 68.39 28.01 21.09
N PRO A 2 67.66 28.25 22.20
CA PRO A 2 66.30 27.74 22.33
C PRO A 2 65.30 28.83 21.87
N LEU A 3 64.45 28.51 20.89
CA LEU A 3 63.25 29.29 20.59
C LEU A 3 62.32 29.21 21.81
N LYS A 4 62.27 30.26 22.63
CA LYS A 4 61.15 30.47 23.56
C LYS A 4 59.98 31.00 22.74
N MET A 5 59.11 30.12 22.24
CA MET A 5 57.78 30.53 21.81
C MET A 5 56.97 30.88 23.06
N ALA A 6 57.02 32.14 23.48
CA ALA A 6 56.08 32.67 24.45
C ALA A 6 54.75 32.91 23.73
N LEU A 7 53.82 31.96 23.85
CA LEU A 7 52.45 32.11 23.35
C LEU A 7 51.82 33.33 24.03
N SER A 8 51.34 34.28 23.23
CA SER A 8 50.65 35.46 23.73
C SER A 8 49.23 35.09 24.21
N PRO A 9 48.59 35.88 25.09
CA PRO A 9 47.21 35.65 25.53
C PRO A 9 46.23 35.56 24.35
N THR A 10 46.50 36.32 23.29
CA THR A 10 45.77 36.32 22.02
C THR A 10 45.89 34.99 21.27
N ASP A 11 47.04 34.32 21.32
CA ASP A 11 47.22 33.01 20.69
C ASP A 11 46.41 31.91 21.42
N PHE A 12 46.30 32.02 22.74
CA PHE A 12 45.44 31.14 23.54
C PHE A 12 43.95 31.33 23.23
N ILE A 13 43.51 32.57 23.07
CA ILE A 13 42.12 32.88 22.69
C ILE A 13 41.83 32.35 21.28
N ALA A 14 42.77 32.52 20.33
CA ALA A 14 42.63 31.99 18.97
C ALA A 14 42.56 30.46 18.95
N LEU A 15 43.39 29.78 19.75
CA LEU A 15 43.37 28.32 19.88
C LEU A 15 42.04 27.82 20.49
N ALA A 16 41.53 28.50 21.53
CA ALA A 16 40.25 28.18 22.14
C ALA A 16 39.08 28.38 21.16
N ALA A 17 39.08 29.48 20.41
CA ALA A 17 38.08 29.74 19.38
C ALA A 17 38.09 28.69 18.25
N LEU A 18 39.28 28.24 17.83
CA LEU A 18 39.44 27.15 16.87
C LEU A 18 38.83 25.84 17.40
N LEU A 19 39.10 25.50 18.67
CA LEU A 19 38.56 24.29 19.30
C LEU A 19 37.02 24.34 19.40
N VAL A 20 36.46 25.49 19.79
CA VAL A 20 35.00 25.69 19.82
C VAL A 20 34.39 25.57 18.41
N ALA A 21 35.04 26.14 17.39
CA ALA A 21 34.59 26.04 16.01
C ALA A 21 34.62 24.59 15.48
N VAL A 22 35.67 23.82 15.79
CA VAL A 22 35.78 22.40 15.42
C VAL A 22 34.70 21.57 16.11
N LEU A 23 34.50 21.75 17.43
CA LEU A 23 33.46 21.06 18.20
C LEU A 23 32.06 21.40 17.68
N SER A 24 31.79 22.67 17.38
CA SER A 24 30.51 23.13 16.80
C SER A 24 30.27 22.53 15.42
N THR A 25 31.31 22.36 14.60
CA THR A 25 31.23 21.74 13.29
C THR A 25 30.93 20.23 13.39
N ILE A 26 31.55 19.54 14.34
CA ILE A 26 31.27 18.11 14.58
C ILE A 26 29.83 17.94 15.09
N TYR A 27 29.40 18.77 16.03
CA TYR A 27 28.05 18.72 16.58
C TYR A 27 26.98 19.02 15.53
N SER A 28 27.17 20.06 14.70
CA SER A 28 26.23 20.39 13.62
C SER A 28 26.12 19.30 12.55
N ARG A 29 27.23 18.60 12.22
CA ARG A 29 27.20 17.42 11.34
C ARG A 29 26.41 16.27 11.97
N GLY A 30 26.63 16.00 13.27
CA GLY A 30 25.87 15.01 14.02
C GLY A 30 24.37 15.31 14.06
N ALA A 31 24.00 16.55 14.39
CA ALA A 31 22.63 17.02 14.43
C ALA A 31 21.95 16.94 13.06
N ARG A 32 22.65 17.30 11.97
CA ARG A 32 22.13 17.17 10.60
C ARG A 32 21.83 15.72 10.23
N ASN A 33 22.71 14.79 10.59
CA ASN A 33 22.51 13.36 10.32
C ASN A 33 21.37 12.78 11.18
N ALA A 34 21.28 13.19 12.45
CA ALA A 34 20.16 12.82 13.32
C ALA A 34 18.83 13.35 12.80
N ALA A 35 18.78 14.60 12.34
CA ALA A 35 17.59 15.21 11.74
C ALA A 35 17.16 14.50 10.45
N LYS A 36 18.12 14.13 9.58
CA LYS A 36 17.81 13.32 8.38
C LYS A 36 17.18 11.98 8.74
N ARG A 37 17.80 11.23 9.66
CA ARG A 37 17.26 9.94 10.14
C ARG A 37 15.89 10.10 10.77
N ALA A 38 15.69 11.12 11.60
CA ALA A 38 14.40 11.41 12.21
C ALA A 38 13.33 11.72 11.15
N ASN A 39 13.68 12.42 10.07
CA ASN A 39 12.75 12.74 8.99
C ASN A 39 12.42 11.50 8.13
N GLU A 40 13.40 10.62 7.89
CA GLU A 40 13.19 9.32 7.23
C GLU A 40 12.28 8.41 8.06
N ILE A 41 12.50 8.34 9.38
CA ILE A 41 11.63 7.59 10.31
C ILE A 41 10.23 8.21 10.33
N SER A 42 10.12 9.53 10.43
CA SER A 42 8.84 10.24 10.45
C SER A 42 8.03 10.01 9.18
N THR A 43 8.67 10.06 8.00
CA THR A 43 8.00 9.81 6.72
C THR A 43 7.59 8.34 6.56
N ARG A 44 8.39 7.40 7.07
CA ARG A 44 8.04 5.98 7.09
C ARG A 44 6.86 5.69 8.03
N GLU A 45 6.91 6.19 9.26
CA GLU A 45 5.85 6.01 10.25
C GLU A 45 4.55 6.71 9.82
N SER A 46 4.61 7.88 9.16
CA SER A 46 3.42 8.55 8.65
C SER A 46 2.70 7.78 7.54
N ARG A 47 3.42 6.94 6.77
CA ARG A 47 2.86 6.15 5.66
C ARG A 47 2.22 4.85 6.12
N ARG A 48 2.67 4.28 7.24
CA ARG A 48 2.15 3.02 7.80
C ARG A 48 0.63 3.00 7.99
N PRO A 49 -0.03 4.01 8.60
CA PRO A 49 -1.48 4.00 8.75
C PRO A 49 -2.21 4.03 7.39
N LEU A 50 -1.68 4.75 6.40
CA LEU A 50 -2.26 4.79 5.04
C LEU A 50 -2.15 3.43 4.36
N ARG A 51 -0.99 2.77 4.47
CA ARG A 51 -0.77 1.41 3.94
C ARG A 51 -1.71 0.39 4.60
N LEU A 52 -1.97 0.55 5.90
CA LEU A 52 -2.92 -0.29 6.62
C LEU A 52 -4.36 -0.08 6.15
N GLN A 53 -4.75 1.16 5.83
CA GLN A 53 -6.07 1.46 5.25
C GLN A 53 -6.23 0.80 3.87
N VAL A 54 -5.20 0.87 3.02
CA VAL A 54 -5.20 0.16 1.73
C VAL A 54 -5.33 -1.35 1.93
N PHE A 55 -4.61 -1.93 2.88
CA PHE A 55 -4.75 -3.36 3.23
C PHE A 55 -6.20 -3.71 3.61
N GLN A 56 -6.82 -2.92 4.48
CA GLN A 56 -8.20 -3.13 4.91
C GLN A 56 -9.19 -2.99 3.75
N ALA A 57 -9.01 -1.98 2.89
CA ALA A 57 -9.84 -1.78 1.70
C ALA A 57 -9.76 -2.98 0.75
N MET A 58 -8.54 -3.44 0.44
CA MET A 58 -8.33 -4.62 -0.41
C MET A 58 -8.92 -5.88 0.20
N HIS A 59 -8.72 -6.11 1.50
CA HIS A 59 -9.24 -7.29 2.20
C HIS A 59 -10.77 -7.30 2.26
N HIS A 60 -11.40 -6.17 2.55
CA HIS A 60 -12.86 -6.07 2.53
C HIS A 60 -13.42 -6.23 1.12
N PHE A 61 -12.73 -5.72 0.11
CA PHE A 61 -13.17 -5.82 -1.27
C PHE A 61 -13.08 -7.25 -1.81
N SER A 62 -11.94 -7.94 -1.61
CA SER A 62 -11.79 -9.33 -2.02
C SER A 62 -12.78 -10.25 -1.31
N HIS A 63 -12.99 -10.07 0.01
CA HIS A 63 -13.97 -10.83 0.77
C HIS A 63 -15.41 -10.62 0.27
N TYR A 64 -15.76 -9.37 -0.07
CA TYR A 64 -17.05 -9.07 -0.67
C TYR A 64 -17.22 -9.80 -2.02
N CYS A 65 -16.21 -9.75 -2.89
CA CYS A 65 -16.25 -10.45 -4.17
C CYS A 65 -16.33 -11.97 -4.01
N SER A 66 -15.60 -12.56 -3.06
CA SER A 66 -15.64 -14.01 -2.80
C SER A 66 -16.98 -14.49 -2.22
N THR A 67 -17.76 -13.61 -1.59
CA THR A 67 -19.07 -13.96 -1.02
C THR A 67 -20.23 -13.53 -1.90
N TYR A 68 -19.97 -12.72 -2.93
CA TYR A 68 -21.00 -12.09 -3.75
C TYR A 68 -21.93 -13.10 -4.42
N TRP A 69 -21.39 -14.19 -4.99
CA TRP A 69 -22.20 -15.17 -5.70
C TRP A 69 -23.18 -15.89 -4.76
N THR A 70 -22.74 -16.22 -3.55
CA THR A 70 -23.60 -16.75 -2.49
C THR A 70 -24.70 -15.76 -2.12
N LEU A 71 -24.35 -14.49 -1.89
CA LEU A 71 -25.32 -13.43 -1.56
C LEU A 71 -26.32 -13.15 -2.69
N TYR A 72 -25.89 -13.33 -3.94
CA TYR A 72 -26.73 -13.22 -5.12
C TYR A 72 -27.77 -14.35 -5.16
N HIS A 73 -27.37 -15.61 -4.96
CA HIS A 73 -28.29 -16.76 -4.88
C HIS A 73 -29.25 -16.69 -3.68
N MET A 74 -28.81 -16.10 -2.58
CA MET A 74 -29.67 -15.85 -1.40
C MET A 74 -30.65 -14.68 -1.61
N GLY A 75 -30.52 -13.92 -2.71
CA GLY A 75 -31.36 -12.76 -3.01
C GLY A 75 -31.07 -11.51 -2.19
N GLU A 76 -29.99 -11.49 -1.39
CA GLU A 76 -29.55 -10.34 -0.60
C GLU A 76 -28.94 -9.23 -1.47
N VAL A 77 -28.34 -9.65 -2.60
CA VAL A 77 -27.85 -8.77 -3.65
C VAL A 77 -28.62 -9.04 -4.93
N ARG A 78 -29.28 -8.01 -5.46
CA ARG A 78 -30.02 -8.10 -6.72
C ARG A 78 -29.23 -7.43 -7.82
N ARG A 79 -28.90 -8.21 -8.85
CA ARG A 79 -28.16 -7.78 -10.05
C ARG A 79 -26.80 -7.19 -9.73
N SER A 80 -26.08 -6.82 -10.78
CA SER A 80 -24.70 -6.33 -10.70
C SER A 80 -24.53 -4.89 -10.17
N ARG A 81 -25.62 -4.13 -9.93
CA ARG A 81 -25.53 -2.71 -9.54
C ARG A 81 -24.77 -2.49 -8.23
N LYS A 82 -25.00 -3.34 -7.21
CA LYS A 82 -24.27 -3.24 -5.93
C LYS A 82 -22.77 -3.56 -6.13
N LEU A 83 -22.45 -4.52 -7.00
CA LEU A 83 -21.07 -4.85 -7.35
C LEU A 83 -20.37 -3.69 -8.05
N ALA A 84 -21.00 -3.07 -9.05
CA ALA A 84 -20.46 -1.90 -9.75
C ALA A 84 -20.17 -0.75 -8.79
N ALA A 85 -21.14 -0.40 -7.93
CA ALA A 85 -20.94 0.66 -6.92
C ALA A 85 -19.80 0.32 -5.95
N ARG A 86 -19.64 -0.95 -5.56
CA ARG A 86 -18.54 -1.37 -4.69
C ARG A 86 -17.19 -1.32 -5.38
N ILE A 87 -17.12 -1.64 -6.69
CA ILE A 87 -15.91 -1.48 -7.50
C ILE A 87 -15.50 -0.01 -7.55
N ASP A 88 -16.44 0.90 -7.85
CA ASP A 88 -16.14 2.33 -7.93
C ASP A 88 -15.69 2.89 -6.58
N THR A 89 -16.34 2.47 -5.49
CA THR A 89 -15.95 2.83 -4.13
C THR A 89 -14.52 2.35 -3.82
N PHE A 90 -14.19 1.11 -4.16
CA PHE A 90 -12.85 0.56 -3.96
C PHE A 90 -11.78 1.31 -4.76
N LYS A 91 -12.06 1.65 -6.03
CA LYS A 91 -11.13 2.44 -6.86
C LYS A 91 -10.85 3.79 -6.20
N TRP A 92 -11.90 4.49 -5.78
CA TRP A 92 -11.77 5.77 -5.09
C TRP A 92 -11.02 5.63 -3.77
N GLU A 93 -11.30 4.57 -3.00
CA GLU A 93 -10.62 4.27 -1.74
C GLU A 93 -9.10 4.09 -1.92
N ILE A 94 -8.66 3.48 -3.02
CA ILE A 94 -7.23 3.31 -3.34
C ILE A 94 -6.62 4.61 -3.86
N GLU A 95 -7.30 5.33 -4.76
CA GLU A 95 -6.80 6.55 -5.39
C GLU A 95 -6.58 7.70 -4.41
N GLN A 96 -7.46 7.87 -3.41
CA GLN A 96 -7.35 8.95 -2.42
C GLN A 96 -6.08 8.90 -1.56
N HIS A 97 -5.43 7.73 -1.45
CA HIS A 97 -4.21 7.58 -0.65
C HIS A 97 -2.93 7.97 -1.40
N GLY A 98 -3.01 8.22 -2.72
CA GLY A 98 -1.87 8.57 -3.56
C GLY A 98 -0.81 7.47 -3.67
N HIS A 99 0.39 7.82 -4.13
CA HIS A 99 1.48 6.86 -4.29
C HIS A 99 2.13 6.52 -2.94
N LEU A 100 1.87 5.31 -2.45
CA LEU A 100 2.39 4.81 -1.17
C LEU A 100 3.70 4.01 -1.30
N GLU A 101 4.31 4.02 -2.50
CA GLU A 101 5.51 3.25 -2.86
C GLU A 101 5.32 1.73 -2.64
N MET A 102 4.19 1.21 -3.12
CA MET A 102 3.85 -0.22 -3.04
C MET A 102 3.47 -0.76 -4.43
N PRO A 103 4.41 -0.84 -5.38
CA PRO A 103 4.11 -1.16 -6.79
C PRO A 103 3.37 -2.50 -6.95
N ASP A 104 3.78 -3.53 -6.21
CA ASP A 104 3.13 -4.86 -6.27
C ASP A 104 1.67 -4.81 -5.80
N VAL A 105 1.40 -3.97 -4.80
CA VAL A 105 0.05 -3.74 -4.26
C VAL A 105 -0.81 -2.97 -5.25
N GLU A 106 -0.24 -1.94 -5.89
CA GLU A 106 -0.94 -1.15 -6.92
C GLU A 106 -1.35 -2.03 -8.11
N ASP A 107 -0.47 -2.92 -8.55
CA ASP A 107 -0.78 -3.86 -9.63
C ASP A 107 -1.80 -4.92 -9.21
N LYS A 108 -1.73 -5.42 -7.97
CA LYS A 108 -2.75 -6.32 -7.43
C LYS A 108 -4.11 -5.64 -7.31
N ALA A 109 -4.16 -4.37 -6.89
CA ALA A 109 -5.41 -3.59 -6.83
C ALA A 109 -6.03 -3.42 -8.22
N LYS A 110 -5.23 -3.19 -9.27
CA LYS A 110 -5.73 -3.17 -10.66
C LYS A 110 -6.31 -4.52 -11.08
N GLN A 111 -5.66 -5.63 -10.72
CA GLN A 111 -6.18 -6.98 -11.00
C GLN A 111 -7.51 -7.23 -10.28
N PHE A 112 -7.64 -6.81 -9.03
CA PHE A 112 -8.90 -6.89 -8.26
C PHE A 112 -10.03 -6.17 -8.98
N VAL A 113 -9.81 -4.94 -9.43
CA VAL A 113 -10.80 -4.15 -10.20
C VAL A 113 -11.16 -4.84 -11.50
N GLN A 114 -10.17 -5.32 -12.26
CA GLN A 114 -10.40 -5.98 -13.55
C GLN A 114 -11.24 -7.26 -13.39
N ASN A 115 -10.89 -8.12 -12.43
CA ASN A 115 -11.62 -9.36 -12.18
C ASN A 115 -13.01 -9.11 -11.60
N ALA A 116 -13.19 -8.08 -10.77
CA ALA A 116 -14.52 -7.69 -10.29
C ALA A 116 -15.41 -7.18 -11.44
N TRP A 117 -14.87 -6.43 -12.40
CA TRP A 117 -15.61 -6.06 -13.62
C TRP A 117 -15.93 -7.25 -14.52
N LYS A 118 -15.10 -8.30 -14.54
CA LYS A 118 -15.44 -9.56 -15.24
C LYS A 118 -16.62 -10.24 -14.55
N MET A 119 -16.57 -10.36 -13.22
CA MET A 119 -17.66 -10.90 -12.40
C MET A 119 -18.97 -10.15 -12.64
N GLN A 120 -18.95 -8.82 -12.61
CA GLN A 120 -20.10 -7.95 -12.90
C GLN A 120 -20.73 -8.26 -14.26
N ARG A 121 -19.92 -8.41 -15.31
CA ARG A 121 -20.38 -8.70 -16.67
C ARG A 121 -20.95 -10.11 -16.81
N LEU A 122 -20.41 -11.09 -16.08
CA LEU A 122 -20.94 -12.46 -16.04
C LEU A 122 -22.30 -12.51 -15.34
N VAL A 123 -22.43 -11.81 -14.20
CA VAL A 123 -23.70 -11.69 -13.46
C VAL A 123 -24.78 -11.07 -14.34
N ASP A 124 -24.49 -9.95 -15.03
CA ASP A 124 -25.43 -9.32 -15.96
C ASP A 124 -25.84 -10.26 -17.11
N ARG A 125 -24.93 -11.11 -17.55
CA ARG A 125 -25.17 -12.06 -18.62
C ARG A 125 -26.11 -13.19 -18.18
N ILE A 126 -25.91 -13.71 -16.97
CA ILE A 126 -26.77 -14.72 -16.35
C ILE A 126 -28.16 -14.15 -16.09
N ASP A 127 -28.24 -12.93 -15.54
CA ASP A 127 -29.51 -12.18 -15.37
C ASP A 127 -30.26 -12.00 -16.71
N GLY A 128 -29.52 -11.90 -17.82
CA GLY A 128 -30.05 -11.81 -19.18
C GLY A 128 -30.25 -13.16 -19.88
N GLU A 129 -30.31 -14.27 -19.14
CA GLU A 129 -30.54 -15.64 -19.61
C GLU A 129 -29.49 -16.18 -20.61
N LYS A 130 -28.27 -15.63 -20.57
CA LYS A 130 -27.17 -16.02 -21.46
C LYS A 130 -26.07 -16.71 -20.66
N ASN A 131 -26.10 -18.04 -20.54
CA ASN A 131 -25.10 -18.79 -19.75
C ASN A 131 -23.83 -19.20 -20.53
N ASN A 132 -23.52 -18.53 -21.65
CA ASN A 132 -22.30 -18.83 -22.40
C ASN A 132 -21.08 -18.33 -21.60
N SER A 133 -20.01 -19.14 -21.53
CA SER A 133 -18.77 -18.75 -20.86
C SER A 133 -18.12 -17.51 -21.48
N HIS A 134 -17.36 -16.76 -20.68
CA HIS A 134 -16.54 -15.65 -21.19
C HIS A 134 -15.15 -16.14 -21.61
N ASP A 135 -14.56 -17.01 -20.80
CA ASP A 135 -13.26 -17.64 -21.08
C ASP A 135 -13.45 -19.06 -21.59
N ARG A 136 -12.63 -19.44 -22.59
CA ARG A 136 -12.68 -20.76 -23.25
C ARG A 136 -12.43 -21.95 -22.32
N GLN A 137 -11.87 -21.69 -21.13
CA GLN A 137 -11.57 -22.72 -20.14
C GLN A 137 -12.81 -23.23 -19.41
N TYR A 138 -13.91 -22.45 -19.40
CA TYR A 138 -15.13 -22.80 -18.68
C TYR A 138 -16.27 -23.12 -19.65
N SER A 139 -17.14 -24.03 -19.23
CA SER A 139 -18.29 -24.48 -20.01
C SER A 139 -19.46 -23.50 -19.88
N THR A 140 -19.60 -22.86 -18.71
CA THR A 140 -20.71 -21.95 -18.39
C THR A 140 -20.22 -20.60 -17.86
N ALA A 141 -21.11 -19.60 -17.83
CA ALA A 141 -20.83 -18.33 -17.15
C ALA A 141 -20.74 -18.51 -15.62
N GLU A 142 -21.50 -19.46 -15.06
CA GLU A 142 -21.50 -19.81 -13.64
C GLU A 142 -20.16 -20.39 -13.18
N GLU A 143 -19.60 -21.36 -13.91
CA GLU A 143 -18.27 -21.92 -13.63
C GLU A 143 -17.18 -20.85 -13.64
N ASN A 144 -17.30 -19.85 -14.53
CA ASN A 144 -16.37 -18.73 -14.59
C ASN A 144 -16.50 -17.82 -13.36
N ILE A 145 -17.73 -17.57 -12.88
CA ILE A 145 -17.96 -16.82 -11.64
C ILE A 145 -17.40 -17.57 -10.43
N GLU A 146 -17.62 -18.88 -10.34
CA GLU A 146 -17.09 -19.70 -9.24
C GLU A 146 -15.56 -19.63 -9.21
N ALA A 147 -14.90 -19.73 -10.36
CA ALA A 147 -13.46 -19.57 -10.44
C ALA A 147 -12.98 -18.17 -10.01
N LEU A 148 -13.74 -17.11 -10.34
CA LEU A 148 -13.43 -15.76 -9.87
C LEU A 148 -13.63 -15.63 -8.35
N VAL A 149 -14.66 -16.27 -7.79
CA VAL A 149 -14.91 -16.33 -6.34
C VAL A 149 -13.75 -17.01 -5.62
N ASP A 150 -13.33 -18.17 -6.10
CA ASP A 150 -12.20 -18.92 -5.55
C ASP A 150 -10.91 -18.12 -5.63
N TRP A 151 -10.67 -17.46 -6.77
CA TRP A 151 -9.52 -16.57 -6.94
C TRP A 151 -9.53 -15.43 -5.92
N PHE A 152 -10.66 -14.74 -5.73
CA PHE A 152 -10.75 -13.69 -4.71
C PHE A 152 -10.54 -14.22 -3.28
N ALA A 153 -11.02 -15.43 -2.98
CA ALA A 153 -10.85 -16.06 -1.68
C ALA A 153 -9.38 -16.41 -1.40
N GLU A 154 -8.67 -16.92 -2.40
CA GLU A 154 -7.23 -17.23 -2.32
C GLU A 154 -6.41 -15.96 -2.16
N GLU A 155 -6.63 -14.97 -3.03
CA GLU A 155 -5.96 -13.68 -2.96
C GLU A 155 -6.20 -12.98 -1.62
N ASN A 156 -7.39 -13.09 -1.04
CA ASN A 156 -7.68 -12.53 0.28
C ASN A 156 -6.79 -13.12 1.38
N ARG A 157 -6.45 -14.41 1.30
CA ARG A 157 -5.53 -15.08 2.24
C ARG A 157 -4.09 -14.62 2.02
N GLU A 158 -3.71 -14.38 0.77
CA GLU A 158 -2.37 -13.94 0.39
C GLU A 158 -2.12 -12.45 0.60
N LEU A 159 -3.15 -11.61 0.75
CA LEU A 159 -2.97 -10.17 1.02
C LEU A 159 -2.05 -9.88 2.20
N LYS A 160 -2.08 -10.71 3.24
CA LYS A 160 -1.19 -10.53 4.40
C LYS A 160 0.28 -10.63 4.02
N SER A 161 0.66 -11.62 3.21
CA SER A 161 2.06 -11.79 2.78
C SER A 161 2.48 -10.66 1.84
N LEU A 162 1.58 -10.21 0.95
CA LEU A 162 1.83 -9.08 0.06
C LEU A 162 2.11 -7.77 0.80
N PHE A 163 1.38 -7.51 1.89
CA PHE A 163 1.55 -6.29 2.69
C PHE A 163 2.65 -6.37 3.76
N GLN A 164 3.13 -7.57 4.07
CA GLN A 164 4.13 -7.79 5.12
C GLN A 164 5.39 -6.91 4.96
N PRO A 165 6.00 -6.77 3.76
CA PRO A 165 7.19 -5.92 3.59
C PRO A 165 6.93 -4.43 3.88
N TYR A 166 5.68 -3.99 3.74
CA TYR A 166 5.30 -2.58 3.82
C TYR A 166 4.75 -2.18 5.20
N LEU A 167 4.26 -3.16 5.98
CA LEU A 167 3.64 -2.97 7.30
C LEU A 167 4.50 -3.46 8.47
N SER A 168 5.47 -4.35 8.22
CA SER A 168 6.41 -4.77 9.26
C SER A 168 7.31 -3.60 9.66
N ALA A 169 7.32 -3.29 10.96
CA ALA A 169 8.34 -2.45 11.54
C ALA A 169 9.67 -3.22 11.43
N ALA A 170 10.65 -2.62 10.75
CA ALA A 170 12.03 -3.09 10.84
C ALA A 170 12.70 -2.30 11.97
#